data_AF-A0A7S2JP25-F1
#
_entry.id   AF-A0A7S2JP25-F1
#
_cell.length_a   1.000
_cell.length_b   1.000
_cell.length_c   1.000
_cell.angle_alpha   90.00
_cell.angle_beta   90.00
_cell.angle_gamma   90.00
#
_symmetry.space_group_name_H-M   'P 1'
#
loop_
_entity.id
_entity.type
_entity.pdbx_description
1 polymer ?
#
loop_
_entity_poly.entity_id
_entity_poly.type
_entity_poly.pdbx_seq_one_letter_code
_entity_poly.pdbx_strand_id
1 'polypeptide(L)'
;DTVLRQSLVERVKPVLMINKMDRAFLELQLDPEAAYQTFLKTVESVNVVIATYTDPSLGDLQLSPDKGNVCFGSGYHQWGFSLETFANLYAAKHNTNPKKLVSKLWGDNFWDAERRQWCSDPREAAARGLERGFNKFVYEPLSQLVRAISSGDIEALQRMLSGFGVQFSAAAVEK
;
A
#
# COMPACT_ATOMS: atom_id res chain seq x y z
N ASP A 1 1.08 3.17 -22.47
CA ASP A 1 2.32 3.74 -23.02
C ASP A 1 2.17 5.10 -23.69
N THR A 2 1.37 5.24 -24.76
CA THR A 2 1.32 6.48 -25.57
C THR A 2 1.02 7.76 -24.78
N VAL A 3 0.03 7.72 -23.88
CA VAL A 3 -0.34 8.89 -23.06
C VAL A 3 0.76 9.28 -22.08
N LEU A 4 1.39 8.31 -21.42
CA LEU A 4 2.50 8.56 -20.49
C LEU A 4 3.71 9.17 -21.22
N ARG A 5 4.04 8.66 -22.41
CA ARG A 5 5.13 9.21 -23.22
C ARG A 5 4.85 10.65 -23.63
N GLN A 6 3.62 10.94 -24.07
CA GLN A 6 3.22 12.29 -24.42
C GLN A 6 3.31 13.25 -23.22
N SER A 7 2.80 12.84 -22.05
CA SER A 7 2.84 13.70 -20.85
C SER A 7 4.28 14.03 -20.41
N LEU A 8 5.22 13.09 -20.59
CA LEU A 8 6.63 13.32 -20.29
C LEU A 8 7.28 14.32 -21.25
N VAL A 9 6.94 14.28 -22.54
CA VAL A 9 7.39 15.28 -23.54
C VAL A 9 6.86 16.68 -23.19
N GLU A 10 5.63 16.76 -22.70
CA GLU A 10 5.01 17.99 -22.21
C GLU A 10 5.50 18.42 -20.81
N ARG A 11 6.53 17.76 -20.28
CA ARG A 11 7.16 18.05 -18.98
C ARG A 11 6.22 17.93 -17.77
N VAL A 12 5.21 17.08 -17.87
CA VAL A 12 4.30 16.77 -16.77
C VAL A 12 4.94 15.76 -15.81
N LYS A 13 4.92 16.06 -14.51
CA LYS A 13 5.39 15.14 -13.47
C LYS A 13 4.33 14.06 -13.21
N PRO A 14 4.61 12.77 -13.44
CA PRO A 14 3.62 11.72 -13.29
C PRO A 14 3.38 11.39 -11.81
N VAL A 15 2.15 10.95 -11.54
CA VAL A 15 1.76 10.22 -10.32
C VAL A 15 1.02 8.96 -10.76
N LEU A 16 1.16 7.87 -10.01
CA LEU A 16 0.58 6.57 -10.37
C LEU A 16 -0.46 6.14 -9.35
N MET A 17 -1.62 5.71 -9.84
CA MET A 17 -2.60 4.99 -9.04
C MET A 17 -2.65 3.53 -9.50
N ILE A 18 -2.32 2.60 -8.61
CA ILE A 18 -2.57 1.18 -8.83
C ILE A 18 -4.03 0.91 -8.49
N ASN A 19 -4.87 0.87 -9.54
CA ASN A 19 -6.31 0.66 -9.42
C ASN A 19 -6.67 -0.84 -9.49
N LYS A 20 -7.92 -1.16 -9.12
CA LYS A 20 -8.49 -2.53 -9.08
C LYS A 20 -7.86 -3.43 -8.02
N MET A 21 -7.39 -2.83 -6.92
CA MET A 21 -6.80 -3.57 -5.80
C MET A 21 -7.82 -4.51 -5.14
N ASP A 22 -9.11 -4.22 -5.24
CA ASP A 22 -10.22 -5.09 -4.82
C ASP A 22 -10.16 -6.51 -5.39
N ARG A 23 -9.74 -6.66 -6.66
CA ARG A 23 -9.63 -7.96 -7.33
C ARG A 23 -8.59 -8.87 -6.65
N ALA A 24 -7.54 -8.28 -6.06
CA ALA A 24 -6.54 -9.04 -5.32
C ALA A 24 -7.15 -9.75 -4.09
N PHE A 25 -8.15 -9.12 -3.47
CA PHE A 25 -8.80 -9.65 -2.27
C PHE A 25 -10.02 -10.53 -2.59
N LEU A 26 -10.89 -10.09 -3.52
CA LEU A 26 -12.19 -10.71 -3.76
C LEU A 26 -12.13 -11.84 -4.81
N GLU A 27 -11.42 -11.61 -5.90
CA GLU A 27 -11.39 -12.55 -7.04
C GLU A 27 -10.20 -13.50 -6.98
N LEU A 28 -9.00 -12.93 -6.86
CA LEU A 28 -7.75 -13.68 -6.96
C LEU A 28 -7.31 -14.27 -5.61
N GLN A 29 -7.78 -13.69 -4.50
CA GLN A 29 -7.42 -14.07 -3.13
C GLN A 29 -5.90 -14.24 -2.95
N LEU A 30 -5.13 -13.28 -3.47
CA LEU A 30 -3.68 -13.37 -3.51
C LEU A 30 -3.08 -13.40 -2.10
N ASP A 31 -2.06 -14.22 -1.94
CA ASP A 31 -1.18 -14.14 -0.77
C ASP A 31 -0.52 -12.75 -0.71
N PRO A 32 -0.25 -12.22 0.50
CA PRO A 32 0.29 -10.87 0.67
C PRO A 32 1.56 -10.60 -0.14
N GLU A 33 2.50 -11.55 -0.16
CA GLU A 33 3.74 -11.38 -0.91
C GLU A 33 3.50 -11.45 -2.43
N ALA A 34 2.61 -12.31 -2.91
CA ALA A 34 2.27 -12.38 -4.32
C ALA A 34 1.61 -11.07 -4.82
N ALA A 35 0.73 -10.49 -4.00
CA ALA A 35 0.13 -9.18 -4.28
C ALA A 35 1.19 -8.08 -4.30
N TYR A 36 2.06 -8.02 -3.29
CA TYR A 36 3.16 -7.05 -3.23
C TYR A 36 4.07 -7.13 -4.46
N GLN A 37 4.50 -8.34 -4.85
CA GLN A 37 5.34 -8.54 -6.03
C GLN A 37 4.65 -8.08 -7.32
N THR A 38 3.33 -8.25 -7.42
CA THR A 38 2.54 -7.76 -8.56
C THR A 38 2.51 -6.23 -8.60
N PHE A 39 2.31 -5.58 -7.46
CA PHE A 39 2.32 -4.12 -7.37
C PHE A 39 3.70 -3.55 -7.66
N LEU A 40 4.76 -4.16 -7.11
CA LEU A 40 6.15 -3.78 -7.38
C LEU A 40 6.45 -3.84 -8.88
N LYS A 41 6.15 -4.96 -9.54
CA LYS A 41 6.33 -5.13 -10.99
C LYS A 41 5.57 -4.09 -11.81
N THR A 42 4.39 -3.70 -11.34
CA THR A 42 3.59 -2.65 -12.00
C THR A 42 4.30 -1.29 -11.92
N VAL A 43 4.82 -0.92 -10.74
CA VAL A 43 5.61 0.32 -10.56
C VAL A 43 6.89 0.27 -11.41
N GLU A 44 7.62 -0.84 -11.36
CA GLU A 44 8.85 -1.04 -12.14
C GLU A 44 8.61 -0.92 -13.65
N SER A 45 7.52 -1.52 -14.15
CA SER A 45 7.15 -1.44 -15.57
C SER A 45 6.91 0.00 -16.03
N VAL A 46 6.24 0.82 -15.19
CA VAL A 46 6.03 2.25 -15.49
C VAL A 46 7.35 3.02 -15.42
N ASN A 47 8.20 2.72 -14.43
CA ASN A 47 9.52 3.33 -14.27
C ASN A 47 10.47 3.04 -15.43
N VAL A 48 10.39 1.86 -16.06
CA VAL A 48 11.13 1.57 -17.31
C VAL A 48 10.74 2.54 -18.41
N VAL A 49 9.46 2.87 -18.58
CA VAL A 49 9.02 3.85 -19.58
C VAL A 49 9.50 5.26 -19.22
N ILE A 50 9.39 5.67 -17.96
CA ILE A 50 9.86 6.97 -17.48
C ILE A 50 11.37 7.13 -17.69
N ALA A 51 12.16 6.08 -17.42
CA ALA A 51 13.61 6.09 -17.59
C ALA A 51 14.05 6.34 -19.04
N THR A 52 13.19 6.07 -20.04
CA THR A 52 13.48 6.39 -21.45
C THR A 52 13.36 7.89 -21.77
N TYR A 53 12.81 8.70 -20.86
CA TYR A 53 12.66 10.15 -21.00
C TYR A 53 13.30 10.85 -19.80
N THR A 54 14.58 11.19 -19.92
CA THR A 54 15.29 11.94 -18.89
C THR A 54 15.45 13.40 -19.34
N ASP A 55 14.85 14.32 -18.59
CA ASP A 55 15.10 15.77 -18.71
C ASP A 55 15.75 16.23 -17.39
N PRO A 56 17.03 16.65 -17.41
CA PRO A 56 17.73 17.12 -16.20
C PRO A 56 17.00 18.26 -15.47
N SER A 57 16.18 19.05 -16.17
CA SER A 57 15.42 20.15 -15.57
C SER A 57 14.22 19.68 -14.71
N LEU A 58 13.74 18.45 -14.91
CA LEU A 58 12.60 17.90 -14.18
C LEU A 58 12.99 17.14 -12.90
N GLY A 59 14.27 16.79 -12.77
CA GLY A 59 14.79 16.01 -11.65
C GLY A 59 14.40 14.53 -11.71
N ASP A 60 14.29 13.90 -10.55
CA ASP A 60 13.91 12.50 -10.44
C ASP A 60 12.39 12.32 -10.63
N LEU A 61 12.02 11.65 -11.73
CA LEU A 61 10.64 11.31 -12.08
C LEU A 61 10.26 9.87 -11.67
N GLN A 62 11.18 9.11 -11.06
CA GLN A 62 10.94 7.73 -10.69
C GLN A 62 9.84 7.62 -9.64
N LEU A 63 8.90 6.74 -9.92
CA LEU A 63 7.75 6.45 -9.07
C LEU A 63 8.11 5.43 -8.01
N SER A 64 7.74 5.72 -6.78
CA SER A 64 7.81 4.76 -5.68
C SER A 64 6.81 5.12 -4.58
N PRO A 65 6.06 4.16 -4.04
CA PRO A 65 5.10 4.40 -2.96
C PRO A 65 5.66 5.16 -1.75
N ASP A 66 6.91 4.91 -1.35
CA ASP A 66 7.57 5.60 -0.24
C ASP A 66 7.91 7.07 -0.52
N LYS A 67 7.93 7.49 -1.79
CA LYS A 67 8.07 8.89 -2.20
C LYS A 67 6.73 9.64 -2.20
N GLY A 68 5.62 8.95 -1.98
CA GLY A 68 4.27 9.54 -2.00
C GLY A 68 3.71 9.83 -3.40
N ASN A 69 4.40 9.43 -4.48
CA ASN A 69 3.94 9.60 -5.87
C ASN A 69 3.23 8.36 -6.45
N VAL A 70 3.00 7.34 -5.61
CA VAL A 70 2.16 6.17 -5.94
C VAL A 70 1.09 5.99 -4.87
N CYS A 71 -0.15 5.80 -5.30
CA CYS A 71 -1.27 5.41 -4.46
C CYS A 71 -1.91 4.09 -4.95
N PHE A 72 -2.69 3.46 -4.08
CA PHE A 72 -3.35 2.18 -4.32
C PHE A 72 -4.85 2.35 -4.07
N GLY A 73 -5.69 1.61 -4.78
CA GLY A 73 -7.12 1.70 -4.51
C GLY A 73 -8.03 0.89 -5.42
N SER A 74 -9.31 1.14 -5.25
CA SER A 74 -10.39 0.66 -6.09
C SER A 74 -11.31 1.82 -6.45
N GLY A 75 -11.35 2.17 -7.74
CA GLY A 75 -12.35 3.10 -8.25
C GLY A 75 -13.79 2.54 -8.18
N TYR A 76 -13.94 1.20 -8.21
CA TYR A 76 -15.26 0.54 -8.13
C TYR A 76 -15.85 0.63 -6.71
N HIS A 77 -15.03 0.32 -5.70
CA HIS A 77 -15.44 0.42 -4.29
C HIS A 77 -15.15 1.79 -3.66
N GLN A 78 -14.72 2.77 -4.47
CA GLN A 78 -14.53 4.17 -4.07
C GLN A 78 -13.56 4.39 -2.90
N TRP A 79 -12.47 3.63 -2.84
CA TRP A 79 -11.43 3.83 -1.83
C TRP A 79 -10.04 3.91 -2.46
N GLY A 80 -9.15 4.61 -1.78
CA GLY A 80 -7.74 4.70 -2.16
C GLY A 80 -6.89 5.22 -1.00
N PHE A 81 -5.61 4.86 -1.02
CA PHE A 81 -4.67 5.27 0.00
C PHE A 81 -3.26 5.44 -0.59
N SER A 82 -2.45 6.27 0.06
CA SER A 82 -1.00 6.25 -0.08
C SER A 82 -0.38 5.60 1.16
N LEU A 83 0.92 5.31 1.13
CA LEU A 83 1.60 4.84 2.34
C LEU A 83 1.58 5.88 3.47
N GLU A 84 1.48 7.16 3.15
CA GLU A 84 1.33 8.22 4.14
C GLU A 84 0.01 8.08 4.91
N THR A 85 -1.07 7.65 4.25
CA THR A 85 -2.36 7.40 4.91
C THR A 85 -2.19 6.39 6.06
N PHE A 86 -1.57 5.24 5.79
CA PHE A 86 -1.31 4.21 6.81
C PHE A 86 -0.26 4.66 7.83
N ALA A 87 0.80 5.34 7.38
CA ALA A 87 1.83 5.83 8.29
C ALA A 87 1.26 6.82 9.32
N ASN A 88 0.36 7.71 8.91
CA ASN A 88 -0.31 8.64 9.81
C ASN A 88 -1.25 7.92 10.79
N LEU A 89 -2.01 6.94 10.32
CA LEU A 89 -2.89 6.11 11.17
C LEU A 89 -2.09 5.42 12.28
N TYR A 90 -0.97 4.79 11.94
CA TYR A 90 -0.12 4.09 12.92
C TYR A 90 0.70 5.02 13.81
N ALA A 91 1.18 6.14 13.26
CA ALA A 91 1.91 7.15 14.03
C ALA A 91 1.05 7.74 15.14
N ALA A 92 -0.23 8.02 14.86
CA ALA A 92 -1.18 8.52 15.86
C ALA A 92 -1.40 7.51 17.00
N LYS A 93 -1.42 6.21 16.69
CA LYS A 93 -1.64 5.13 17.66
C LYS A 93 -0.40 4.79 18.49
N HIS A 94 0.78 4.88 17.89
CA HIS A 94 2.03 4.39 18.50
C HIS A 94 3.01 5.52 18.87
N ASN A 95 2.63 6.78 18.68
CA ASN A 95 3.45 7.96 18.93
C ASN A 95 4.82 7.89 18.23
N THR A 96 4.81 7.48 16.94
CA THR A 96 6.00 7.36 16.09
C THR A 96 6.01 8.42 15.00
N ASN A 97 7.15 8.62 14.33
CA ASN A 97 7.26 9.59 13.24
C ASN A 97 6.67 9.00 11.93
N PRO A 98 5.62 9.59 11.34
CA PRO A 98 5.00 9.07 10.12
C PRO A 98 5.98 8.95 8.95
N LYS A 99 6.86 9.94 8.74
CA LYS A 99 7.81 9.94 7.61
C LYS A 99 8.79 8.77 7.68
N LYS A 100 9.25 8.43 8.90
CA LYS A 100 10.10 7.25 9.10
C LYS A 100 9.32 5.97 8.79
N LEU A 101 8.04 5.92 9.17
CA LEU A 101 7.22 4.73 8.95
C LEU A 101 6.92 4.51 7.47
N VAL A 102 6.66 5.56 6.68
CA VAL A 102 6.47 5.45 5.22
C VAL A 102 7.62 4.67 4.56
N SER A 103 8.87 5.02 4.86
CA SER A 103 10.04 4.31 4.32
C SER A 103 10.16 2.84 4.74
N LYS A 104 9.45 2.43 5.81
CA LYS A 104 9.41 1.04 6.30
C LYS A 104 8.23 0.24 5.77
N LEU A 105 7.21 0.90 5.22
CA LEU A 105 6.02 0.26 4.66
C LEU A 105 6.22 -0.19 3.20
N TRP A 106 7.39 0.05 2.60
CA TRP A 106 7.70 -0.37 1.22
C TRP A 106 9.12 -0.92 1.09
N GLY A 107 9.39 -1.68 0.03
CA GLY A 107 10.70 -2.25 -0.25
C GLY A 107 11.05 -3.42 0.65
N ASP A 108 12.34 -3.69 0.77
CA ASP A 108 12.91 -4.75 1.60
C ASP A 108 12.99 -4.32 3.08
N ASN A 109 11.83 -4.06 3.66
CA ASN A 109 11.66 -3.82 5.08
C ASN A 109 10.73 -4.87 5.66
N PHE A 110 11.19 -5.57 6.69
CA PHE A 110 10.48 -6.69 7.32
C PHE A 110 10.31 -6.40 8.81
N TRP A 111 9.14 -6.73 9.35
CA TRP A 111 8.84 -6.47 10.75
C TRP A 111 8.97 -7.73 11.60
N ASP A 112 9.73 -7.60 12.67
CA ASP A 112 9.94 -8.63 13.66
C ASP A 112 9.10 -8.32 14.90
N ALA A 113 8.00 -9.05 15.05
CA ALA A 113 7.07 -8.84 16.16
C ALA A 113 7.65 -9.26 17.51
N GLU A 114 8.58 -10.22 17.54
CA GLU A 114 9.21 -10.72 18.76
C GLU A 114 10.21 -9.69 19.31
N ARG A 115 11.09 -9.17 18.44
CA ARG A 115 12.09 -8.17 18.84
C ARG A 115 11.57 -6.74 18.77
N ARG A 116 10.40 -6.54 18.15
CA ARG A 116 9.80 -5.22 17.85
C ARG A 116 10.76 -4.33 17.06
N GLN A 117 11.41 -4.90 16.07
CA GLN A 117 12.45 -4.25 15.27
C GLN A 117 12.22 -4.47 13.77
N TRP A 118 12.82 -3.59 12.97
CA TRP A 118 12.82 -3.73 11.51
C TRP A 118 14.08 -4.48 11.06
N CYS A 119 13.91 -5.49 10.22
CA CYS A 119 14.98 -6.12 9.46
C CYS A 119 14.95 -5.59 8.02
N SER A 120 16.13 -5.32 7.44
CA SER A 120 16.25 -4.85 6.05
C SER A 120 17.05 -5.83 5.17
N ASP A 121 17.49 -6.97 5.72
CA ASP A 121 18.15 -8.03 4.96
C ASP A 121 17.12 -9.11 4.59
N PRO A 122 16.79 -9.29 3.29
CA PRO A 122 15.85 -10.32 2.85
C PRO A 122 16.25 -11.74 3.24
N ARG A 123 17.55 -12.04 3.36
CA ARG A 123 18.05 -13.38 3.73
C ARG A 123 17.79 -13.67 5.19
N GLU A 124 18.07 -12.70 6.07
CA GLU A 124 17.75 -12.81 7.49
C GLU A 124 16.23 -12.88 7.67
N ALA A 125 15.47 -12.04 6.96
CA ALA A 125 14.02 -12.06 7.00
C ALA A 125 13.46 -13.43 6.60
N ALA A 126 13.95 -14.02 5.51
CA ALA A 126 13.53 -15.35 5.07
C ALA A 126 13.89 -16.45 6.09
N ALA A 127 15.11 -16.43 6.64
CA ALA A 127 15.55 -17.40 7.64
C ALA A 127 14.70 -17.36 8.92
N ARG A 128 14.14 -16.19 9.24
CA ARG A 128 13.34 -15.94 10.43
C ARG A 128 11.83 -15.92 10.15
N GLY A 129 11.42 -16.15 8.90
CA GLY A 129 10.01 -16.11 8.49
C GLY A 129 9.35 -14.73 8.69
N LEU A 130 10.11 -13.64 8.58
CA LEU A 130 9.59 -12.28 8.79
C LEU A 130 8.77 -11.83 7.60
N GLU A 131 7.64 -11.18 7.88
CA GLU A 131 6.79 -10.59 6.86
C GLU A 131 7.22 -9.17 6.51
N ARG A 132 7.08 -8.83 5.24
CA ARG A 132 7.34 -7.48 4.73
C ARG A 132 6.40 -6.47 5.38
N GLY A 133 6.89 -5.26 5.63
CA GLY A 133 6.14 -4.18 6.26
C GLY A 133 4.82 -3.86 5.53
N PHE A 134 4.85 -3.79 4.20
CA PHE A 134 3.63 -3.61 3.39
C PHE A 134 2.61 -4.73 3.65
N ASN A 135 3.07 -5.98 3.63
CA ASN A 135 2.20 -7.15 3.80
C ASN A 135 1.54 -7.10 5.18
N LYS A 136 2.35 -6.87 6.22
CA LYS A 136 1.90 -6.91 7.61
C LYS A 136 0.99 -5.75 8.00
N PHE A 137 1.36 -4.54 7.59
CA PHE A 137 0.74 -3.31 8.07
C PHE A 137 -0.18 -2.65 7.05
N VAL A 138 -0.30 -3.15 5.82
CA VAL A 138 -1.20 -2.57 4.83
C VAL A 138 -2.10 -3.65 4.25
N TYR A 139 -1.51 -4.68 3.64
CA TYR A 139 -2.29 -5.69 2.92
C TYR A 139 -3.12 -6.57 3.85
N GLU A 140 -2.54 -7.07 4.95
CA GLU A 140 -3.23 -7.96 5.87
C GLU A 140 -4.44 -7.30 6.55
N PRO A 141 -4.35 -6.07 7.12
CA PRO A 141 -5.51 -5.37 7.67
C PRO A 141 -6.63 -5.15 6.64
N LEU A 142 -6.28 -4.83 5.38
CA LEU A 142 -7.26 -4.66 4.31
C LEU A 142 -7.92 -5.99 3.93
N SER A 143 -7.14 -7.06 3.83
CA SER A 143 -7.63 -8.41 3.54
C SER A 143 -8.58 -8.89 4.65
N GLN A 144 -8.23 -8.68 5.92
CA GLN A 144 -9.08 -8.98 7.07
C GLN A 144 -10.38 -8.15 7.03
N LEU A 145 -10.29 -6.87 6.67
CA LEU A 145 -11.45 -5.98 6.55
C LEU A 145 -12.42 -6.48 5.46
N VAL A 146 -11.90 -6.80 4.28
CA VAL A 146 -12.69 -7.35 3.17
C VAL A 146 -13.31 -8.69 3.54
N ARG A 147 -12.58 -9.57 4.22
CA ARG A 147 -13.11 -10.86 4.68
C ARG A 147 -14.25 -10.68 5.69
N ALA A 148 -14.10 -9.79 6.68
CA ALA A 148 -15.13 -9.50 7.67
C ALA A 148 -16.41 -8.93 7.02
N ILE A 149 -16.26 -8.07 6.01
CA ILE A 149 -17.39 -7.55 5.22
C ILE A 149 -18.07 -8.70 4.46
N SER A 150 -17.31 -9.54 3.75
CA SER A 150 -17.86 -10.66 2.98
C SER A 150 -18.54 -11.73 3.83
N SER A 151 -18.08 -11.94 5.07
CA SER A 151 -18.69 -12.89 6.01
C SER A 151 -19.85 -12.30 6.82
N GLY A 152 -20.11 -10.98 6.71
CA GLY A 152 -21.10 -10.29 7.52
C GLY A 152 -20.75 -10.24 9.02
N ASP A 153 -19.47 -10.36 9.38
CA ASP A 153 -19.02 -10.30 10.79
C ASP A 153 -18.92 -8.84 11.24
N ILE A 154 -20.07 -8.29 11.62
CA ILE A 154 -20.20 -6.89 12.05
C ILE A 154 -19.40 -6.62 13.34
N GLU A 155 -19.25 -7.60 14.23
CA GLU A 155 -18.48 -7.44 15.47
C GLU A 155 -16.98 -7.33 15.20
N ALA A 156 -16.44 -8.17 14.31
CA ALA A 156 -15.06 -8.04 13.86
C ALA A 156 -14.84 -6.72 13.13
N LEU A 157 -15.77 -6.33 12.25
CA LEU A 157 -15.72 -5.08 11.50
C LEU A 157 -15.69 -3.86 12.43
N GLN A 158 -16.57 -3.82 13.43
CA GLN A 158 -16.61 -2.75 14.45
C GLN A 158 -15.32 -2.70 15.27
N ARG A 159 -14.77 -3.85 15.70
CA ARG A 159 -13.49 -3.90 16.43
C ARG A 159 -12.34 -3.35 15.59
N MET A 160 -12.26 -3.75 14.32
CA MET A 160 -11.21 -3.29 13.40
C MET A 160 -11.30 -1.78 13.17
N LEU A 161 -12.49 -1.27 12.83
CA LEU A 161 -12.69 0.16 12.57
C LEU A 161 -12.48 1.04 13.81
N SER A 162 -12.92 0.58 14.98
CA SER A 162 -12.65 1.27 16.25
C SER A 162 -11.15 1.39 16.49
N GLY A 163 -10.37 0.37 16.12
CA GLY A 163 -8.91 0.39 16.17
C GLY A 163 -8.24 1.43 15.26
N PHE A 164 -8.97 1.93 14.25
CA PHE A 164 -8.60 3.03 13.35
C PHE A 164 -9.33 4.35 13.67
N GLY A 165 -10.12 4.40 14.74
CA GLY A 165 -10.88 5.60 15.12
C GLY A 165 -12.13 5.88 14.26
N VAL A 166 -12.62 4.89 13.51
CA VAL A 166 -13.80 5.00 12.66
C VAL A 166 -15.02 4.38 13.36
N GLN A 167 -16.15 5.08 13.37
CA GLN A 167 -17.41 4.60 13.96
C GLN A 167 -18.48 4.35 12.90
N PHE A 168 -19.27 3.29 13.06
CA PHE A 168 -20.49 3.08 12.27
C PHE A 168 -21.67 3.83 12.88
N SER A 169 -22.48 4.45 12.03
CA SER A 169 -23.88 4.71 12.39
C SER A 169 -24.69 3.44 12.23
N ALA A 170 -25.67 3.18 13.11
CA ALA A 170 -26.56 2.01 13.03
C ALA A 170 -27.22 1.84 11.65
N ALA A 171 -27.55 2.93 10.96
CA ALA A 171 -28.16 2.93 9.63
C ALA A 171 -27.24 2.44 8.49
N ALA A 172 -25.93 2.32 8.72
CA ALA A 172 -24.95 1.87 7.72
C ALA A 172 -24.75 0.36 7.73
N VAL A 173 -25.28 -0.36 8.73
CA VAL A 173 -25.15 -1.81 8.88
C VAL A 173 -26.28 -2.58 8.16
N GLU A 174 -27.41 -1.91 7.90
CA GLU A 174 -28.61 -2.51 7.29
C GLU A 174 -28.64 -2.42 5.74
N LYS A 175 -27.63 -1.82 5.10
CA LYS A 175 -27.52 -1.68 3.65
C LYS A 175 -26.32 -2.43 3.10
#